data_AF-A0A401RRV6-F1
#
_entry.id   AF-A0A401RRV6-F1
#
_cell.length_a   1.000
_cell.length_b   1.000
_cell.length_c   1.000
_cell.angle_alpha   90.00
_cell.angle_beta   90.00
_cell.angle_gamma   90.00
#
_symmetry.space_group_name_H-M   'P 1'
#
loop_
_entity.id
_entity.type
_entity.pdbx_description
1 polymer ?
#
loop_
_entity_poly.entity_id
_entity_poly.type
_entity_poly.pdbx_seq_one_letter_code
_entity_poly.pdbx_strand_id
1 'polypeptide(L)'
;MLAHYPNGDISRSREFSERFQLSRNVSSNSFILTIRELQLRDTNTYICQIWGTVFGKGTRRNVTNQDTWPVLIQSPEAVTVPEGGTVTFHCDLRSSNVDFTVDIYTVHWHHSRGGPVLLTHFTGDSVSRSKGFSEQF
;
A
#
# COMPACT_ATOMS: atom_id res chain seq x y z
N MET A 1 -11.37 4.05 8.53
CA MET A 1 -10.23 4.47 9.35
C MET A 1 -10.01 3.48 10.49
N LEU A 2 -9.00 2.62 10.34
CA LEU A 2 -8.42 1.79 11.37
C LEU A 2 -7.16 2.51 11.87
N ALA A 3 -7.24 3.39 12.87
CA ALA A 3 -6.08 4.13 13.36
C ALA A 3 -5.41 3.42 14.55
N HIS A 4 -4.16 2.99 14.41
CA HIS A 4 -3.30 2.74 15.56
C HIS A 4 -2.71 4.08 16.01
N TYR A 5 -2.65 4.29 17.32
CA TYR A 5 -2.08 5.48 17.91
C TYR A 5 -0.80 5.11 18.69
N PRO A 6 0.16 6.04 18.81
CA PRO A 6 1.41 5.79 19.54
C PRO A 6 1.22 5.40 21.02
N ASN A 7 0.04 5.67 21.59
CA ASN A 7 -0.33 5.28 22.95
C ASN A 7 -0.91 3.84 23.05
N GLY A 8 -0.96 3.10 21.95
CA GLY A 8 -1.50 1.74 21.87
C GLY A 8 -3.00 1.66 21.55
N ASP A 9 -3.70 2.79 21.43
CA ASP A 9 -5.12 2.79 21.09
C ASP A 9 -5.35 2.40 19.63
N ILE A 10 -6.43 1.65 19.40
CA ILE A 10 -6.87 1.24 18.07
C ILE A 10 -8.28 1.79 17.84
N SER A 11 -8.41 2.80 16.98
CA SER A 11 -9.70 3.32 16.53
C SER A 11 -10.13 2.60 15.26
N ARG A 12 -11.32 1.99 15.25
CA ARG A 12 -11.86 1.29 14.07
C ARG A 12 -13.16 1.94 13.61
N SER A 13 -13.21 2.45 12.38
CA SER A 13 -14.47 2.81 11.73
C SER A 13 -15.23 1.55 11.30
N ARG A 14 -16.56 1.54 11.47
CA ARG A 14 -17.46 0.42 11.11
C ARG A 14 -17.42 -0.03 9.64
N GLU A 15 -16.76 0.72 8.76
CA GLU A 15 -16.71 0.51 7.31
C GLU A 15 -15.45 -0.24 6.82
N PHE A 16 -14.66 -0.83 7.72
CA PHE A 16 -13.46 -1.58 7.38
C PHE A 16 -13.78 -3.07 7.23
N SER A 17 -13.67 -3.63 6.03
CA SER A 17 -13.71 -5.09 5.83
C SER A 17 -12.39 -5.68 6.33
N GLU A 18 -12.43 -6.64 7.28
CA GLU A 18 -11.23 -7.29 7.84
C GLU A 18 -10.40 -8.06 6.79
N ARG A 19 -10.95 -8.19 5.58
CA ARG A 19 -10.32 -8.78 4.40
C ARG A 19 -9.07 -8.03 3.96
N PHE A 20 -9.03 -6.70 4.06
CA PHE A 20 -7.88 -5.88 3.64
C PHE A 20 -6.99 -5.55 4.84
N GLN A 21 -5.75 -6.05 4.83
CA GLN A 21 -4.80 -5.91 5.92
C GLN A 21 -3.53 -5.22 5.40
N LEU A 22 -3.12 -4.15 6.06
CA LEU A 22 -1.88 -3.43 5.73
C LEU A 22 -0.87 -3.63 6.85
N SER A 23 0.39 -3.83 6.50
CA SER A 23 1.50 -3.88 7.44
C SER A 23 2.78 -3.31 6.83
N ARG A 24 3.81 -3.13 7.67
CA ARG A 24 5.15 -2.67 7.28
C ARG A 24 6.17 -3.66 7.81
N ASN A 25 7.20 -3.92 7.03
CA ASN A 25 8.38 -4.64 7.49
C ASN A 25 9.61 -3.75 7.35
N VAL A 26 10.12 -3.26 8.48
CA VAL A 26 11.28 -2.36 8.54
C VAL A 26 12.56 -3.08 8.13
N SER A 27 12.73 -4.35 8.50
CA SER A 27 13.96 -5.09 8.17
C SER A 27 14.13 -5.31 6.67
N SER A 28 13.04 -5.39 5.93
CA SER A 28 13.01 -5.54 4.48
C SER A 28 12.61 -4.27 3.74
N ASN A 29 12.42 -3.15 4.44
CA ASN A 29 11.92 -1.88 3.88
C ASN A 29 10.72 -2.06 2.92
N SER A 30 9.69 -2.78 3.38
CA SER A 30 8.53 -3.13 2.56
C SER A 30 7.20 -2.68 3.17
N PHE A 31 6.31 -2.15 2.32
CA PHE A 31 4.89 -1.96 2.61
C PHE A 31 4.10 -3.15 2.07
N ILE A 32 3.30 -3.78 2.92
CA ILE A 32 2.61 -5.04 2.61
C ILE A 32 1.09 -4.79 2.63
N LEU A 33 0.40 -5.22 1.57
CA LEU A 33 -1.06 -5.28 1.48
C LEU A 33 -1.49 -6.74 1.29
N THR A 34 -2.29 -7.27 2.22
CA THR A 34 -2.90 -8.60 2.15
C THR A 34 -4.40 -8.47 1.98
N ILE A 35 -4.98 -9.14 0.98
CA ILE A 35 -6.42 -9.19 0.75
C ILE A 35 -6.88 -10.63 0.93
N ARG A 36 -7.69 -10.90 1.95
CA ARG A 36 -8.31 -12.21 2.24
C ARG A 36 -9.68 -12.30 1.60
N GLU A 37 -10.16 -13.53 1.41
CA GLU A 37 -11.50 -13.81 0.88
C GLU A 37 -11.78 -12.98 -0.39
N LEU A 38 -10.89 -13.10 -1.37
CA LEU A 38 -10.95 -12.37 -2.63
C LEU A 38 -12.29 -12.59 -3.33
N GLN A 39 -12.88 -11.52 -3.83
CA GLN A 39 -14.11 -11.54 -4.60
C GLN A 39 -13.85 -11.04 -6.01
N LEU A 40 -14.71 -11.41 -6.96
CA LEU A 40 -14.54 -10.99 -8.37
C LEU A 40 -14.43 -9.45 -8.50
N ARG A 41 -15.14 -8.70 -7.65
CA ARG A 41 -15.10 -7.23 -7.59
C ARG A 41 -13.78 -6.64 -7.12
N ASP A 42 -12.93 -7.42 -6.45
CA ASP A 42 -11.61 -6.99 -6.00
C ASP A 42 -10.58 -6.99 -7.14
N THR A 43 -10.97 -7.43 -8.35
CA THR A 43 -10.12 -7.42 -9.55
C THR A 43 -9.75 -6.00 -9.92
N ASN A 44 -8.52 -5.59 -9.59
CA ASN A 44 -8.00 -4.27 -9.94
C ASN A 44 -6.47 -4.22 -9.94
N THR A 45 -5.92 -3.08 -10.36
CA THR A 45 -4.49 -2.78 -10.24
C THR A 45 -4.22 -2.01 -8.95
N TYR A 46 -3.42 -2.58 -8.04
CA TYR A 46 -3.09 -1.96 -6.75
C TYR A 46 -1.71 -1.29 -6.84
N ILE A 47 -1.65 0.04 -6.65
CA ILE A 47 -0.40 0.81 -6.74
C ILE A 47 -0.11 1.53 -5.43
N CYS A 48 1.12 1.39 -4.92
CA CYS A 48 1.58 2.12 -3.74
C CYS A 48 2.21 3.48 -4.11
N GLN A 49 2.07 4.47 -3.23
CA GLN A 49 2.60 5.82 -3.42
C GLN A 49 3.09 6.42 -2.10
N ILE A 50 4.27 7.06 -2.11
CA ILE A 50 4.79 7.89 -1.01
C ILE A 50 4.98 9.34 -1.48
N TRP A 51 5.04 10.28 -0.52
CA TRP A 51 5.30 11.72 -0.76
C TRP A 51 4.38 12.43 -1.77
N GLY A 52 3.23 11.85 -2.11
CA GLY A 52 2.34 12.42 -3.12
C GLY A 52 2.84 12.36 -4.56
N THR A 53 4.08 11.90 -4.82
CA THR A 53 4.75 12.02 -6.12
C THR A 53 5.59 10.81 -6.53
N VAL A 54 5.95 9.94 -5.58
CA VAL A 54 6.72 8.71 -5.84
C VAL A 54 5.75 7.54 -5.86
N PHE A 55 5.61 6.93 -7.03
CA PHE A 55 4.68 5.81 -7.27
C PHE A 55 5.45 4.51 -7.49
N GLY A 56 4.95 3.41 -6.95
CA GLY A 56 5.30 2.07 -7.40
C GLY A 56 4.91 1.93 -8.87
N LYS A 57 5.87 1.48 -9.69
CA LYS A 57 5.68 1.54 -11.15
C LYS A 57 5.41 0.19 -11.81
N GLY A 58 6.22 -0.84 -11.66
CA GLY A 58 6.39 -1.71 -12.84
C GLY A 58 7.09 -0.89 -13.93
N THR A 59 8.30 -1.32 -14.25
CA THR A 59 9.48 -0.52 -14.58
C THR A 59 9.32 0.63 -15.59
N ARG A 60 9.98 1.76 -15.30
CA ARG A 60 10.65 2.58 -16.34
C ARG A 60 11.94 3.17 -15.74
N ARG A 61 13.09 2.75 -16.28
CA ARG A 61 14.42 3.31 -15.99
C ARG A 61 14.59 4.62 -16.76
N ASN A 62 15.14 5.63 -16.09
CA ASN A 62 16.12 6.54 -16.68
C ASN A 62 17.26 6.65 -15.66
N VAL A 63 18.46 6.32 -16.08
CA VAL A 63 19.68 6.43 -15.27
C VAL A 63 20.24 7.82 -15.50
N THR A 64 20.17 8.68 -14.49
CA THR A 64 21.01 9.87 -14.43
C THR A 64 21.32 10.17 -12.96
N ASN A 65 22.60 9.95 -12.62
CA ASN A 65 23.41 10.48 -11.52
C ASN A 65 22.80 10.53 -10.09
N GLN A 66 23.41 9.69 -9.24
CA GLN A 66 23.27 9.55 -7.78
C GLN A 66 21.87 9.16 -7.28
N ASP A 67 21.73 7.92 -6.81
CA ASP A 67 20.52 7.33 -6.21
C ASP A 67 20.14 7.98 -4.86
N THR A 68 20.03 9.30 -4.79
CA THR A 68 19.59 10.04 -3.59
C THR A 68 18.08 10.07 -3.43
N TRP A 69 17.31 9.56 -4.39
CA TRP A 69 15.84 9.49 -4.31
C TRP A 69 15.36 8.04 -4.22
N PRO A 70 14.41 7.73 -3.31
CA PRO A 70 13.89 6.40 -3.17
C PRO A 70 12.98 6.03 -4.35
N VAL A 71 12.98 4.74 -4.69
CA VAL A 71 12.08 4.16 -5.69
C VAL A 71 11.23 3.06 -5.06
N LEU A 72 9.99 2.94 -5.51
CA LEU A 72 9.07 1.90 -5.08
C LEU A 72 9.01 0.76 -6.11
N ILE A 73 9.23 -0.47 -5.65
CA ILE A 73 9.21 -1.69 -6.46
C ILE A 73 8.03 -2.54 -6.01
N GLN A 74 7.13 -2.91 -6.93
CA GLN A 74 5.93 -3.68 -6.59
C GLN A 74 5.99 -5.12 -7.10
N SER A 75 5.47 -6.05 -6.31
CA SER A 75 5.30 -7.45 -6.68
C SER A 75 4.05 -8.08 -6.04
N PRO A 76 3.42 -9.09 -6.67
CA PRO A 76 3.61 -9.51 -8.06
C PRO A 76 3.11 -8.45 -9.05
N GLU A 77 3.64 -8.45 -10.28
CA GLU A 77 3.21 -7.52 -11.34
C GLU A 77 1.78 -7.82 -11.82
N ALA A 78 1.44 -9.11 -11.94
CA ALA A 78 0.09 -9.59 -12.19
C ALA A 78 -0.06 -10.97 -11.55
N VAL A 79 -1.23 -11.24 -10.99
CA VAL A 79 -1.55 -12.55 -10.40
C VAL A 79 -3.03 -12.85 -10.57
N THR A 80 -3.35 -14.10 -10.89
CA THR A 80 -4.71 -14.61 -10.95
C THR A 80 -4.93 -15.53 -9.76
N VAL A 81 -5.93 -15.23 -8.94
CA VAL A 81 -6.25 -15.97 -7.73
C VAL A 81 -7.74 -16.35 -7.78
N PRO A 82 -8.13 -17.59 -7.45
CA PRO A 82 -9.54 -17.98 -7.41
C PRO A 82 -10.31 -17.16 -6.36
N GLU A 83 -11.62 -17.03 -6.60
CA GLU A 83 -12.54 -16.46 -5.62
C GLU A 83 -12.46 -17.21 -4.28
N GLY A 84 -12.54 -16.47 -3.17
CA GLY A 84 -12.28 -16.96 -1.81
C GLY A 84 -10.79 -17.07 -1.46
N GLY A 85 -9.89 -16.88 -2.42
CA GLY A 85 -8.44 -16.94 -2.22
C GLY A 85 -7.86 -15.75 -1.44
N THR A 86 -6.54 -15.73 -1.30
CA THR A 86 -5.79 -14.64 -0.65
C THR A 86 -4.64 -14.20 -1.54
N VAL A 87 -4.43 -12.89 -1.66
CA VAL A 87 -3.29 -12.29 -2.37
C VAL A 87 -2.53 -11.34 -1.46
N THR A 88 -1.21 -11.30 -1.62
CA THR A 88 -0.32 -10.35 -0.94
C THR A 88 0.47 -9.55 -1.98
N PHE A 89 0.34 -8.24 -1.93
CA PHE A 89 1.12 -7.29 -2.71
C PHE A 89 2.20 -6.67 -1.83
N HIS A 90 3.43 -6.66 -2.34
CA HIS A 90 4.57 -5.99 -1.73
C HIS A 90 4.88 -4.71 -2.50
N CYS A 91 5.26 -3.68 -1.76
CA CYS A 91 5.79 -2.43 -2.27
C CYS A 91 7.07 -2.08 -1.51
N ASP A 92 8.20 -2.39 -2.13
CA ASP A 92 9.52 -2.28 -1.52
C ASP A 92 10.12 -0.91 -1.82
N LEU A 93 10.61 -0.26 -0.77
CA LEU A 93 11.33 1.01 -0.84
C LEU A 93 12.82 0.72 -1.07
N ARG A 94 13.32 1.05 -2.26
CA ARG A 94 14.74 0.93 -2.59
C ARG A 94 15.37 2.31 -2.67
N SER A 95 16.45 2.51 -1.93
CA SER A 95 17.22 3.75 -1.86
C SER A 95 18.69 3.43 -1.57
N SER A 96 19.61 4.29 -2.01
CA SER A 96 21.00 4.25 -1.54
C SER A 96 21.21 5.06 -0.25
N ASN A 97 20.27 5.93 0.09
CA ASN A 97 20.21 6.65 1.36
C ASN A 97 19.53 5.77 2.43
N VAL A 98 20.27 5.48 3.51
CA VAL A 98 19.85 4.65 4.65
C VAL A 98 18.77 5.30 5.52
N ASP A 99 18.62 6.62 5.46
CA ASP A 99 17.58 7.35 6.21
C ASP A 99 16.19 7.16 5.60
N PHE A 100 16.10 6.58 4.40
CA PHE A 100 14.82 6.29 3.75
C PHE A 100 14.34 4.90 4.15
N THR A 101 13.60 4.87 5.25
CA THR A 101 12.95 3.68 5.80
C THR A 101 11.43 3.79 5.68
N VAL A 102 10.72 2.66 5.69
CA VAL A 102 9.27 2.64 5.44
C VAL A 102 8.44 3.24 6.59
N ASP A 103 8.97 3.26 7.81
CA ASP A 103 8.32 3.78 9.02
C ASP A 103 8.12 5.30 9.00
N ILE A 104 8.96 6.05 8.27
CA ILE A 104 8.86 7.51 8.18
C ILE A 104 7.94 8.02 7.08
N TYR A 105 7.34 7.14 6.27
CA TYR A 105 6.43 7.54 5.18
C TYR A 105 4.99 7.08 5.38
N THR A 106 4.06 7.91 4.91
CA THR A 106 2.67 7.50 4.69
C THR A 106 2.59 6.90 3.29
N VAL A 107 2.03 5.69 3.17
CA VAL A 107 1.81 5.03 1.89
C VAL A 107 0.33 5.06 1.50
N HIS A 108 0.05 5.38 0.25
CA HIS A 108 -1.28 5.33 -0.34
C HIS A 108 -1.36 4.21 -1.36
N TRP A 109 -2.43 3.41 -1.31
CA TRP A 109 -2.77 2.41 -2.29
C TRP A 109 -3.90 2.92 -3.17
N HIS A 110 -3.76 2.81 -4.49
CA HIS A 110 -4.72 3.29 -5.48
C HIS A 110 -5.22 2.16 -6.38
N HIS A 111 -6.43 2.33 -6.93
CA HIS A 111 -6.87 1.59 -8.12
C HIS A 111 -6.24 2.26 -9.36
N SER A 112 -5.31 1.60 -10.04
CA SER A 112 -4.60 2.10 -11.24
C SER A 112 -3.78 3.39 -11.04
N ARG A 113 -2.89 3.70 -12.01
CA ARG A 113 -2.02 4.89 -11.91
C ARG A 113 -2.87 6.16 -12.08
N GLY A 114 -2.89 7.01 -11.05
CA GLY A 114 -3.66 8.26 -11.07
C GLY A 114 -5.15 8.09 -10.74
N GLY A 115 -5.58 6.88 -10.34
CA GLY A 115 -6.93 6.66 -9.85
C GLY A 115 -7.11 7.03 -8.37
N PRO A 116 -8.34 6.91 -7.85
CA PRO A 116 -8.65 7.30 -6.48
C PRO A 116 -7.84 6.47 -5.46
N VAL A 117 -7.45 7.12 -4.36
CA VAL A 117 -6.85 6.44 -3.21
C VAL A 117 -7.87 5.47 -2.64
N LEU A 118 -7.48 4.21 -2.47
CA LEU A 118 -8.24 3.15 -1.83
C LEU A 118 -7.97 3.14 -0.31
N LEU A 119 -6.70 2.99 0.04
CA LEU A 119 -6.22 2.86 1.41
C LEU A 119 -5.05 3.80 1.64
N THR A 120 -4.99 4.41 2.81
CA THR A 120 -3.84 5.19 3.28
C THR A 120 -3.32 4.53 4.53
N HIS A 121 -2.04 4.24 4.62
CA HIS A 121 -1.38 3.79 5.84
C HIS A 121 -0.39 4.86 6.29
N PHE A 122 -0.73 5.56 7.36
CA PHE A 122 0.05 6.63 7.97
C PHE A 122 1.25 6.10 8.77
N THR A 123 2.21 6.99 9.03
CA THR A 123 3.42 6.71 9.81
C THR A 123 3.16 6.22 11.23
N GLY A 124 2.05 6.63 11.85
CA GLY A 124 1.63 6.15 13.17
C GLY A 124 0.89 4.81 13.15
N ASP A 125 1.05 3.98 12.12
CA ASP A 125 0.31 2.72 11.89
C ASP A 125 -1.21 2.86 11.78
N SER A 126 -1.70 4.10 11.64
CA SER A 126 -3.10 4.34 11.33
C SER A 126 -3.39 4.13 9.85
N VAL A 127 -4.55 3.57 9.55
CA VAL A 127 -5.03 3.24 8.22
C VAL A 127 -6.34 3.99 7.98
N SER A 128 -6.51 4.59 6.81
CA SER A 128 -7.77 5.21 6.38
C SER A 128 -8.20 4.69 5.01
N ARG A 129 -9.49 4.82 4.72
CA ARG A 129 -10.15 4.40 3.48
C ARG A 129 -10.90 5.60 2.92
N SER A 130 -10.86 5.81 1.61
CA SER A 130 -11.51 6.97 0.98
C SER A 130 -13.04 6.87 1.04
N LYS A 131 -13.70 8.01 1.27
CA LYS A 131 -15.16 8.13 1.20
C LYS A 131 -15.58 8.00 -0.27
N GLY A 132 -16.27 6.91 -0.61
CA GLY A 132 -16.64 6.56 -1.98
C GLY A 132 -16.35 5.09 -2.32
N PHE A 133 -15.49 4.42 -1.54
CA PHE A 133 -15.44 2.97 -1.53
C PHE A 133 -16.52 2.46 -0.57
N SER A 134 -17.74 2.36 -1.08
CA SER A 134 -18.80 1.54 -0.50
C SER A 134 -18.77 0.18 -1.18
N GLU A 135 -18.92 -0.91 -0.41
CA GLU A 135 -19.29 -2.22 -0.97
C GLU A 135 -20.77 -2.19 -1.40
N GLN A 136 -21.16 -1.21 -2.21
CA GLN A 136 -22.55 -1.03 -2.62
C GLN A 136 -22.83 -1.78 -3.92
N PHE A 137 -23.61 -2.85 -3.73
CA PHE A 137 -24.38 -3.70 -4.64
C PHE A 137 -23.66 -4.90 -5.23
#